data_AF-A0A948DIM7-F1
#
_entry.id   AF-A0A948DIM7-F1
#
_cell.length_a   1.000
_cell.length_b   1.000
_cell.length_c   1.000
_cell.angle_alpha   90.00
_cell.angle_beta   90.00
_cell.angle_gamma   90.00
#
_symmetry.space_group_name_H-M   'P 1'
#
loop_
_entity.id
_entity.type
_entity.pdbx_description
1 polymer ?
#
loop_
_entity_poly.entity_id
_entity_poly.type
_entity_poly.pdbx_seq_one_letter_code
_entity_poly.pdbx_strand_id
1 'polypeptide(L)' 'MVDIAESRKKTLEDLKKGLEKLKTDAQKVVSGIMQKKEKNTSKIRDFKKDIARMEMLISEKLKEVKGK' A
#
# COMPACT_ATOMS: atom_id res chain seq x y z
N MET A 1 -3.12 8.86 0.59
CA MET A 1 -2.33 8.76 1.83
C MET A 1 -3.05 7.81 2.74
N VAL A 2 -2.42 6.69 3.06
CA VAL A 2 -2.94 5.67 3.97
C VAL A 2 -3.05 6.25 5.38
N ASP A 3 -4.24 6.16 5.97
CA ASP A 3 -4.43 6.48 7.38
C ASP A 3 -3.90 5.35 8.25
N ILE A 4 -2.81 5.62 8.97
CA ILE A 4 -2.08 4.63 9.76
C ILE A 4 -2.90 4.20 10.98
N ALA A 5 -3.65 5.13 11.59
CA ALA A 5 -4.42 4.87 12.81
C ALA A 5 -5.60 3.94 12.53
N GLU A 6 -6.30 4.15 11.42
CA GLU A 6 -7.38 3.27 10.96
C GLU A 6 -6.81 1.91 10.54
N SER A 7 -5.72 1.89 9.77
CA SER A 7 -5.08 0.66 9.29
C SER A 7 -4.58 -0.23 10.45
N ARG A 8 -4.11 0.34 11.55
CA ARG A 8 -3.74 -0.42 12.76
C ARG A 8 -4.92 -1.16 13.41
N LYS A 9 -6.14 -0.64 13.28
CA LYS A 9 -7.34 -1.29 13.83
C LYS A 9 -7.84 -2.45 12.97
N LYS A 10 -7.43 -2.52 11.69
CA LYS A 10 -7.88 -3.57 10.76
C LYS A 10 -7.14 -4.88 11.01
N THR A 11 -7.70 -6.00 10.56
CA THR A 11 -7.06 -7.31 10.67
C THR A 11 -5.90 -7.43 9.69
N LEU A 12 -5.00 -8.40 9.93
CA LEU A 12 -3.87 -8.67 9.03
C LEU A 12 -4.34 -8.95 7.59
N GLU A 13 -5.45 -9.69 7.45
CA GLU A 13 -6.05 -10.00 6.14
C GLU A 13 -6.57 -8.76 5.42
N ASP A 14 -7.20 -7.83 6.16
CA ASP A 14 -7.70 -6.60 5.57
C ASP A 14 -6.54 -5.69 5.12
N LEU A 15 -5.47 -5.61 5.92
CA LEU A 15 -4.23 -4.93 5.51
C LEU A 15 -3.62 -5.55 4.26
N LYS A 16 -3.59 -6.89 4.14
CA LYS A 16 -3.11 -7.57 2.93
C LYS A 16 -3.98 -7.25 1.71
N LYS A 17 -5.32 -7.27 1.85
CA LYS A 17 -6.25 -6.88 0.78
C LYS A 17 -6.05 -5.42 0.35
N GLY A 18 -5.88 -4.52 1.31
CA GLY A 18 -5.58 -3.11 1.02
C GLY A 18 -4.24 -2.93 0.31
N LEU A 19 -3.22 -3.74 0.66
CA LEU A 19 -1.92 -3.73 0.02
C LEU A 19 -2.01 -4.18 -1.45
N GLU A 20 -2.74 -5.26 -1.72
CA GLU A 20 -2.96 -5.75 -3.08
C GLU A 20 -3.69 -4.72 -3.94
N LYS A 21 -4.68 -4.03 -3.37
CA LYS A 21 -5.37 -2.94 -4.04
C LYS A 21 -4.42 -1.79 -4.38
N LEU A 22 -3.60 -1.35 -3.42
CA LEU A 22 -2.59 -0.31 -3.64
C LEU A 22 -1.55 -0.71 -4.70
N LYS A 23 -1.11 -1.97 -4.72
CA LYS A 23 -0.20 -2.49 -5.75
C LYS A 23 -0.86 -2.49 -7.14
N THR A 24 -2.13 -2.88 -7.22
CA THR A 24 -2.90 -2.86 -8.47
C THR A 24 -3.11 -1.45 -9.00
N ASP A 25 -3.50 -0.49 -8.15
CA ASP A 25 -3.64 0.91 -8.52
C ASP A 25 -2.30 1.52 -8.95
N ALA A 26 -1.20 1.21 -8.23
CA ALA A 26 0.14 1.61 -8.63
C ALA A 26 0.51 1.08 -10.02
N GLN A 27 0.19 -0.19 -10.32
CA GLN A 27 0.42 -0.76 -11.65
C GLN A 27 -0.41 -0.10 -12.74
N LYS A 28 -1.66 0.25 -12.48
CA LYS A 28 -2.50 1.00 -13.43
C LYS A 28 -1.88 2.36 -13.76
N VAL A 29 -1.41 3.08 -12.73
CA VAL A 29 -0.73 4.37 -12.91
C VAL A 29 0.57 4.21 -13.68
N VAL A 30 1.38 3.19 -13.37
CA VAL A 30 2.60 2.88 -14.14
C VAL A 30 2.28 2.58 -15.61
N SER A 31 1.24 1.77 -15.87
CA SER A 31 0.79 1.46 -17.23
C SER A 31 0.29 2.71 -17.96
N GLY A 32 -0.45 3.59 -17.27
CA GLY A 32 -0.90 4.88 -17.80
C GLY A 32 0.27 5.81 -18.15
N ILE A 33 1.32 5.82 -17.33
CA ILE A 33 2.55 6.58 -17.59
C ILE A 33 3.31 6.00 -18.80
N MET A 34 3.46 4.68 -18.87
CA MET A 34 4.08 4.00 -20.02
C MET A 34 3.34 4.27 -21.33
N GLN A 35 2.01 4.29 -21.28
CA GLN A 35 1.14 4.63 -22.42
C GLN A 35 1.08 6.15 -22.70
N LYS A 36 1.85 6.99 -21.97
CA LYS A 36 1.81 8.47 -22.03
C LYS A 36 0.43 9.09 -21.76
N LYS A 37 -0.51 8.32 -21.20
CA LYS A 37 -1.84 8.77 -20.77
C LYS A 37 -1.78 9.55 -19.45
N GLU A 38 -0.81 9.24 -18.61
CA GLU A 38 -0.55 9.95 -17.36
C GLU A 38 0.85 10.60 -17.35
N LYS A 39 0.89 11.93 -17.21
CA LYS A 39 2.15 12.69 -17.10
C LYS A 39 2.61 12.86 -15.66
N ASN A 40 1.73 12.57 -14.68
CA ASN A 40 2.01 12.78 -13.27
C ASN A 40 2.70 11.55 -12.65
N THR A 41 4.01 11.46 -12.88
CA THR A 41 4.86 10.40 -12.33
C THR A 41 5.01 10.48 -10.80
N SER A 42 4.74 11.64 -10.20
CA SER A 42 4.76 11.82 -8.75
C SER A 42 3.77 10.92 -8.02
N LYS A 43 2.64 10.56 -8.66
CA LYS A 43 1.68 9.60 -8.11
C LYS A 43 2.34 8.26 -7.77
N ILE A 44 3.27 7.76 -8.59
CA ILE A 44 4.01 6.51 -8.30
C ILE A 44 4.75 6.65 -6.96
N ARG A 45 5.35 7.81 -6.69
CA ARG A 45 6.07 8.05 -5.44
C ARG A 45 5.14 7.98 -4.24
N ASP A 46 3.94 8.54 -4.34
CA ASP A 46 2.93 8.47 -3.28
C ASP A 46 2.42 7.04 -3.07
N PHE A 47 2.15 6.30 -4.15
CA PHE A 47 1.81 4.88 -4.07
C PHE A 47 2.92 4.06 -3.41
N LYS A 48 4.19 4.28 -3.76
CA LYS A 48 5.32 3.60 -3.13
C LYS A 48 5.40 3.87 -1.63
N LYS A 49 5.15 5.11 -1.19
CA LYS A 49 5.10 5.47 0.24
C LYS A 49 3.95 4.77 0.95
N ASP A 50 2.76 4.76 0.35
CA ASP A 50 1.58 4.13 0.93
C ASP A 50 1.72 2.60 1.00
N ILE A 51 2.33 1.97 -0.01
CA ILE A 51 2.70 0.54 0.01
C ILE A 51 3.68 0.25 1.16
N ALA A 52 4.76 1.03 1.27
CA ALA A 52 5.76 0.81 2.32
C ALA A 52 5.17 0.95 3.74
N ARG A 53 4.26 1.91 3.95
CA ARG A 53 3.53 2.04 5.22
C ARG A 53 2.66 0.83 5.52
N MET A 54 1.93 0.32 4.52
CA MET A 54 1.10 -0.87 4.68
C MET A 54 1.95 -2.12 4.98
N GLU A 55 3.08 -2.30 4.28
CA GLU A 55 4.00 -3.41 4.54
C GLU A 55 4.61 -3.33 5.95
N MET A 56 4.94 -2.13 6.42
CA MET A 56 5.39 -1.91 7.80
C MET A 56 4.31 -2.33 8.80
N LEU A 57 3.06 -1.89 8.63
CA LEU A 57 1.95 -2.25 9.53
C LEU A 57 1.66 -3.76 9.55
N ILE A 58 1.73 -4.41 8.38
CA ILE A 58 1.59 -5.87 8.27
C ILE A 58 2.74 -6.55 9.03
N SER A 59 3.96 -6.04 8.92
CA SER A 59 5.13 -6.56 9.63
C SER A 59 5.02 -6.38 11.14
N GLU A 60 4.55 -5.21 11.62
CA GLU A 60 4.27 -4.95 13.03
C GLU A 60 3.26 -5.97 13.58
N LYS A 61 2.12 -6.15 12.90
CA LYS A 61 1.11 -7.14 13.32
C LYS A 61 1.62 -8.58 13.25
N LEU A 62 2.41 -8.94 12.24
CA LEU A 62 3.01 -10.27 12.16
C LEU A 62 3.94 -10.56 13.33
N LYS A 63 4.70 -9.55 13.79
CA LYS A 63 5.54 -9.67 14.99
C LYS A 63 4.71 -9.80 16.26
N GLU A 64 3.60 -9.05 16.40
CA GLU A 64 2.68 -9.21 17.53
C GLU A 64 2.03 -10.59 17.60
N VAL A 65 1.72 -11.18 16.44
CA VAL A 65 1.14 -12.54 16.36
C VAL A 65 2.19 -13.63 16.61
N LYS A 66 3.44 -13.46 16.15
CA LYS A 66 4.54 -14.43 16.38
C LYS A 66 5.20 -14.33 17.75
N GLY A 67 5.08 -13.18 18.42
CA GLY A 67 5.66 -12.94 19.74
C GLY A 67 4.75 -13.31 20.91
N LYS A 68 3.53 -13.80 20.63
CA LYS A 68 2.62 -14.44 21.57
C LYS A 68 2.71 -15.95 21.44
#